data_AF-A0AAD8F4M1-F1
#
_entry.id   AF-A0AAD8F4M1-F1
#
_cell.length_a   1.000
_cell.length_b   1.000
_cell.length_c   1.000
_cell.angle_alpha   90.00
_cell.angle_beta   90.00
_cell.angle_gamma   90.00
#
_symmetry.space_group_name_H-M   'P 1'
#
loop_
_entity.id
_entity.type
_entity.pdbx_description
1 polymer ?
#
loop_
_entity_poly.entity_id
_entity_poly.type
_entity_poly.pdbx_seq_one_letter_code
_entity_poly.pdbx_strand_id
1 'polypeptide(L)'
;MANNIIADGDHVIFKRDGTCRVFQIKPDRQAYFEKVKFTVNDLLGQQFGSTFKVDRGNLVKLAETKVLELEQVASEPVVDNRNLLDSESNQKMRLEDIQKMKSDGLSGEKIIEELVENSETFDSKTNFSQAKYLKKKKKKHLQMFTALRPTARLVIEIFSKEPAKICFLRLDTVSKILNFSNVMYGSNVAVVSWRDLEVMYIEPLVECYTWIKEQQVGCQLKFSETWCRDYQVLPNQTHPVINMNGTGGYLLTYTTVSKLS
;
A
#
# COMPACT_ATOMS: atom_id res chain seq x y z
N MET A 1 -10.60 -25.36 2.17
CA MET A 1 -9.98 -24.19 1.51
C MET A 1 -11.02 -23.09 1.51
N ALA A 2 -10.72 -21.90 2.02
CA ALA A 2 -11.71 -20.82 2.05
C ALA A 2 -12.11 -20.44 0.62
N ASN A 3 -13.41 -20.28 0.36
CA ASN A 3 -13.91 -19.83 -0.94
C ASN A 3 -13.18 -18.55 -1.35
N ASN A 4 -12.49 -18.57 -2.50
CA ASN A 4 -11.75 -17.41 -3.02
C ASN A 4 -12.64 -16.40 -3.74
N ILE A 5 -13.94 -16.49 -3.53
CA ILE A 5 -14.98 -15.71 -4.20
C ILE A 5 -15.52 -14.71 -3.19
N ILE A 6 -15.78 -13.49 -3.63
CA ILE A 6 -16.39 -12.42 -2.85
C ILE A 6 -17.89 -12.70 -2.72
N ALA A 7 -18.37 -12.81 -1.49
CA ALA A 7 -19.76 -13.05 -1.16
C ALA A 7 -20.40 -11.86 -0.42
N ASP A 8 -21.73 -11.92 -0.24
CA ASP A 8 -22.45 -10.98 0.62
C ASP A 8 -21.96 -11.11 2.08
N GLY A 9 -21.80 -9.98 2.75
CA GLY A 9 -21.33 -9.87 4.12
C GLY A 9 -19.80 -9.86 4.26
N ASP A 10 -19.05 -10.21 3.22
CA ASP A 10 -17.59 -10.23 3.25
C ASP A 10 -17.00 -8.85 3.49
N HIS A 11 -15.90 -8.81 4.25
CA HIS A 11 -15.04 -7.64 4.32
C HIS A 11 -14.02 -7.72 3.19
N VAL A 12 -13.92 -6.68 2.38
CA VAL A 12 -13.02 -6.61 1.24
C VAL A 12 -12.18 -5.35 1.34
N ILE A 13 -10.88 -5.48 1.10
CA ILE A 13 -9.94 -4.36 1.06
C ILE A 13 -9.82 -3.87 -0.37
N PHE A 14 -10.16 -2.60 -0.63
CA PHE A 14 -9.86 -1.95 -1.89
C PHE A 14 -8.48 -1.31 -1.82
N LYS A 15 -7.58 -1.75 -2.72
CA LYS A 15 -6.20 -1.28 -2.80
C LYS A 15 -5.94 -0.55 -4.12
N ARG A 16 -5.32 0.63 -4.04
CA ARG A 16 -4.85 1.43 -5.19
C ARG A 16 -3.66 2.29 -4.79
N ASP A 17 -2.52 2.14 -5.46
CA ASP A 17 -1.35 3.05 -5.40
C ASP A 17 -0.92 3.50 -3.98
N GLY A 18 -1.02 2.62 -2.98
CA GLY A 18 -0.69 2.90 -1.57
C GLY A 18 -1.87 3.32 -0.68
N THR A 19 -3.08 3.49 -1.24
CA THR A 19 -4.32 3.59 -0.48
C THR A 19 -4.98 2.23 -0.35
N CYS A 20 -5.21 1.82 0.89
CA CYS A 20 -5.99 0.65 1.25
C CYS A 20 -7.16 1.10 2.14
N ARG A 21 -8.37 0.60 1.89
CA ARG A 21 -9.53 0.77 2.79
C ARG A 21 -10.37 -0.49 2.79
N VAL A 22 -10.95 -0.82 3.95
CA VAL A 22 -11.84 -1.97 4.10
C VAL A 22 -13.30 -1.54 3.93
N PHE A 23 -14.07 -2.36 3.24
CA PHE A 23 -15.51 -2.20 3.05
C PHE A 23 -16.21 -3.52 3.33
N GLN A 24 -17.34 -3.46 4.02
CA GLN A 24 -18.25 -4.61 4.11
C GLN A 24 -19.16 -4.59 2.89
N ILE A 25 -19.09 -5.66 2.10
CA ILE A 25 -19.87 -5.82 0.87
C ILE A 25 -21.28 -6.26 1.26
N LYS A 26 -22.27 -5.53 0.74
CA LYS A 26 -23.69 -5.84 0.84
C LYS A 26 -24.37 -5.44 -0.48
N PRO A 27 -25.37 -6.20 -0.95
CA PRO A 27 -26.16 -5.82 -2.12
C PRO A 27 -26.69 -4.39 -2.01
N ASP A 28 -26.68 -3.68 -3.14
CA ASP A 28 -27.19 -2.31 -3.33
C ASP A 28 -26.52 -1.23 -2.47
N ARG A 29 -25.45 -1.59 -1.74
CA ARG A 29 -24.65 -0.63 -0.99
C ARG A 29 -23.71 0.11 -1.93
N GLN A 30 -23.63 1.42 -1.72
CA GLN A 30 -22.64 2.25 -2.38
C GLN A 30 -21.37 2.35 -1.54
N ALA A 31 -20.21 2.15 -2.18
CA ALA A 31 -18.91 2.38 -1.58
C ALA A 31 -18.33 3.71 -2.08
N TYR A 32 -17.58 4.41 -1.20
CA TYR A 32 -16.87 5.63 -1.54
C TYR A 32 -15.37 5.44 -1.37
N PHE A 33 -14.64 5.42 -2.48
CA PHE A 33 -13.20 5.16 -2.51
C PHE A 33 -12.49 6.12 -3.48
N GLU A 34 -11.41 6.77 -3.03
CA GLU A 34 -10.60 7.70 -3.84
C GLU A 34 -11.42 8.73 -4.64
N LYS A 35 -12.42 9.32 -3.96
CA LYS A 35 -13.33 10.36 -4.46
C LYS A 35 -14.42 9.89 -5.43
N VAL A 36 -14.62 8.59 -5.56
CA VAL A 36 -15.66 8.01 -6.43
C VAL A 36 -16.64 7.22 -5.60
N LYS A 37 -17.91 7.37 -5.93
CA LYS A 37 -19.00 6.56 -5.40
C LYS A 37 -19.40 5.53 -6.46
N PHE A 38 -19.54 4.27 -6.08
CA PHE A 38 -19.95 3.19 -6.98
C PHE A 38 -20.73 2.11 -6.24
N THR A 39 -21.52 1.33 -6.97
CA THR A 39 -22.23 0.15 -6.46
C THR A 39 -21.27 -1.04 -6.36
N VAL A 40 -21.47 -1.89 -5.34
CA VAL A 40 -20.59 -3.06 -5.11
C VAL A 40 -21.14 -4.36 -5.70
N ASN A 41 -22.29 -4.32 -6.38
CA ASN A 41 -23.00 -5.51 -6.88
C ASN A 41 -22.14 -6.32 -7.84
N ASP A 42 -21.38 -5.66 -8.72
CA ASP A 42 -20.52 -6.34 -9.71
C ASP A 42 -19.30 -7.05 -9.09
N LEU A 43 -19.03 -6.84 -7.79
CA LEU A 43 -17.98 -7.57 -7.06
C LEU A 43 -18.45 -8.96 -6.61
N LEU A 44 -19.76 -9.15 -6.42
CA LEU A 44 -20.31 -10.41 -5.93
C LEU A 44 -20.05 -11.52 -6.96
N GLY A 45 -19.56 -12.67 -6.49
CA GLY A 45 -19.20 -13.79 -7.36
C GLY A 45 -17.84 -13.66 -8.05
N GLN A 46 -17.13 -12.53 -7.89
CA GLN A 46 -15.78 -12.36 -8.43
C GLN A 46 -14.71 -12.88 -7.47
N GLN A 47 -13.54 -13.20 -8.02
CA GLN A 47 -12.42 -13.70 -7.22
C GLN A 47 -11.70 -12.55 -6.51
N PHE A 48 -11.28 -12.79 -5.26
CA PHE A 48 -10.31 -11.91 -4.59
C PHE A 48 -9.02 -11.83 -5.42
N GLY A 49 -8.47 -10.62 -5.53
CA GLY A 49 -7.34 -10.30 -6.42
C GLY A 49 -7.77 -9.66 -7.75
N SER A 50 -9.06 -9.71 -8.10
CA SER A 50 -9.57 -9.05 -9.32
C SER A 50 -9.42 -7.53 -9.22
N THR A 51 -9.09 -6.90 -10.36
CA THR A 51 -8.98 -5.44 -10.48
C THR A 51 -10.18 -4.90 -11.25
N PHE A 52 -10.75 -3.80 -10.76
CA PHE A 52 -11.95 -3.18 -11.31
C PHE A 52 -11.66 -1.73 -11.66
N LYS A 53 -12.21 -1.30 -12.79
CA LYS A 53 -12.29 0.10 -13.21
C LYS A 53 -13.67 0.64 -12.87
N VAL A 54 -13.72 1.84 -12.30
CA VAL A 54 -15.00 2.54 -12.09
C VAL A 54 -15.32 3.33 -13.34
N ASP A 55 -16.46 3.03 -13.96
CA ASP A 55 -16.98 3.76 -15.12
C ASP A 55 -18.41 4.23 -14.84
N ARG A 56 -18.60 5.56 -14.79
CA ARG A 56 -19.89 6.21 -14.51
C ARG A 56 -20.65 5.64 -13.29
N GLY A 57 -19.93 5.18 -12.28
CA GLY A 57 -20.48 4.63 -11.03
C GLY A 57 -20.72 3.12 -11.04
N ASN A 58 -20.51 2.45 -12.17
CA ASN A 58 -20.53 1.00 -12.30
C ASN A 58 -19.11 0.43 -12.27
N LEU A 59 -18.98 -0.85 -11.92
CA LEU A 59 -17.69 -1.52 -11.87
C LEU A 59 -17.52 -2.42 -13.08
N VAL A 60 -16.43 -2.20 -13.81
CA VAL A 60 -16.02 -3.06 -14.92
C VAL A 60 -14.79 -3.84 -14.48
N LYS A 61 -14.91 -5.17 -14.45
CA LYS A 61 -13.76 -6.05 -14.19
C LYS A 61 -12.77 -5.94 -15.34
N LEU A 62 -11.51 -5.68 -15.01
CA LEU A 62 -10.41 -5.73 -15.98
C LEU A 62 -9.94 -7.18 -16.13
N ALA A 63 -9.64 -7.60 -17.36
CA ALA A 63 -9.01 -8.89 -17.62
C ALA A 63 -7.69 -8.98 -16.83
N GLU A 64 -7.33 -10.19 -16.37
CA GLU A 64 -6.10 -10.46 -15.59
C GLU A 64 -4.80 -10.14 -16.36
N THR A 65 -4.92 -9.71 -17.61
CA THR A 65 -3.83 -9.49 -18.54
C THR A 65 -3.01 -8.25 -18.15
N LYS A 66 -1.75 -8.50 -17.73
CA LYS A 66 -0.57 -7.60 -17.71
C LYS A 66 -0.24 -6.81 -16.43
N VAL A 67 -0.44 -7.36 -15.22
CA VAL A 67 0.23 -6.81 -14.01
C VAL A 67 1.74 -7.17 -13.97
N LEU A 68 2.15 -8.17 -14.75
CA LEU A 68 3.53 -8.65 -14.90
C LEU A 68 4.19 -8.21 -16.22
N GLU A 69 3.71 -7.14 -16.87
CA GLU A 69 4.57 -6.47 -17.84
C GLU A 69 5.62 -5.69 -17.06
N LEU A 70 6.71 -6.39 -16.70
CA LEU A 70 8.02 -5.77 -16.66
C LEU A 70 8.15 -5.01 -17.98
N GLU A 71 8.02 -3.69 -17.92
CA GLU A 71 8.18 -2.83 -19.09
C GLU A 71 9.53 -3.17 -19.71
N GLN A 72 9.51 -3.95 -20.80
CA GLN A 72 10.70 -4.31 -21.55
C GLN A 72 11.16 -3.04 -22.22
N VAL A 73 12.26 -2.47 -21.73
CA VAL A 73 12.87 -1.29 -22.32
C VAL A 73 13.58 -1.76 -23.58
N ALA A 74 13.03 -1.39 -24.75
CA ALA A 74 13.71 -1.54 -26.03
C ALA A 74 15.05 -0.77 -26.01
N SER A 75 16.01 -1.22 -26.83
CA SER A 75 17.36 -0.65 -26.93
C SER A 75 17.33 0.89 -27.02
N GLU A 76 18.08 1.56 -26.16
CA GLU A 76 18.06 3.01 -26.02
C GLU A 76 18.66 3.72 -27.24
N PRO A 77 17.91 4.59 -27.96
CA PRO A 77 18.54 5.66 -28.71
C PRO A 77 19.16 6.66 -27.71
N VAL A 78 20.31 7.26 -28.09
CA VAL A 78 20.99 8.29 -27.28
C VAL A 78 20.16 9.59 -27.33
N VAL A 79 19.08 9.62 -26.57
CA VAL A 79 18.22 10.79 -26.39
C VAL A 79 18.53 11.36 -25.01
N ASP A 80 18.74 12.66 -24.94
CA ASP A 80 18.99 13.36 -23.68
C ASP A 80 18.10 14.60 -23.53
N ASN A 81 18.15 15.20 -22.35
CA ASN A 81 17.32 16.33 -21.98
C ASN A 81 17.99 17.70 -22.21
N ARG A 82 19.12 17.79 -22.93
CA ARG A 82 19.89 19.05 -23.03
C ARG A 82 19.12 20.21 -23.67
N ASN A 83 18.17 19.88 -24.55
CA ASN A 83 17.34 20.84 -25.28
C ASN A 83 15.91 20.96 -24.70
N LEU A 84 15.58 20.25 -23.61
CA LEU A 84 14.27 20.34 -22.99
C LEU A 84 14.20 21.59 -22.12
N LEU A 85 13.38 22.56 -22.54
CA LEU A 85 13.10 23.77 -21.79
C LEU A 85 11.77 23.63 -21.04
N ASP A 86 11.75 24.06 -19.79
CA ASP A 86 10.50 24.12 -19.03
C ASP A 86 9.72 25.37 -19.47
N SER A 87 8.55 25.14 -20.05
CA SER A 87 7.72 26.19 -20.64
C SER A 87 6.25 25.80 -20.55
N GLU A 88 5.38 26.78 -20.32
CA GLU A 88 3.93 26.54 -20.19
C GLU A 88 3.30 26.02 -21.49
N SER A 89 3.94 26.26 -22.64
CA SER A 89 3.52 25.77 -23.97
C SER A 89 3.73 24.26 -24.16
N ASN A 90 4.50 23.60 -23.30
CA ASN A 90 4.84 22.17 -23.42
C ASN A 90 3.61 21.23 -23.40
N GLN A 91 2.48 21.72 -22.89
CA GLN A 91 1.19 21.05 -22.92
C GLN A 91 0.16 22.00 -23.52
N LYS A 92 -0.36 21.66 -24.72
CA LYS A 92 -1.26 22.56 -25.47
C LYS A 92 -2.66 22.65 -24.85
N MET A 93 -3.11 21.59 -24.18
CA MET A 93 -4.44 21.55 -23.57
C MET A 93 -4.46 22.12 -22.13
N ARG A 94 -5.50 22.90 -21.82
CA ARG A 94 -5.66 23.56 -20.53
C ARG A 94 -6.40 22.68 -19.52
N LEU A 95 -6.45 23.15 -18.28
CA LEU A 95 -7.22 22.50 -17.21
C LEU A 95 -8.71 22.40 -17.56
N GLU A 96 -9.26 23.44 -18.20
CA GLU A 96 -10.65 23.54 -18.61
C GLU A 96 -11.01 22.44 -19.62
N ASP A 97 -10.15 22.19 -20.60
CA ASP A 97 -10.34 21.12 -21.60
C ASP A 97 -10.38 19.75 -20.93
N ILE A 98 -9.49 19.50 -19.96
CA ILE A 98 -9.47 18.24 -19.19
C ILE A 98 -10.75 18.09 -18.36
N GLN A 99 -11.27 19.16 -17.79
CA GLN A 99 -12.53 19.13 -17.05
C GLN A 99 -13.70 18.84 -17.99
N LYS A 100 -13.70 19.43 -19.18
CA LYS A 100 -14.70 19.19 -20.22
C LYS A 100 -14.69 17.74 -20.69
N MET A 101 -13.52 17.15 -20.98
CA MET A 101 -13.42 15.72 -21.33
C MET A 101 -13.99 14.81 -20.23
N LYS A 102 -13.78 15.19 -18.96
CA LYS A 102 -14.35 14.46 -17.82
C LYS A 102 -15.86 14.62 -17.71
N SER A 103 -16.41 15.82 -17.94
CA SER A 103 -17.86 16.04 -17.93
C SER A 103 -18.54 15.33 -19.10
N ASP A 104 -17.89 15.28 -20.25
CA ASP A 104 -18.35 14.57 -21.45
C ASP A 104 -18.27 13.05 -21.28
N GLY A 105 -17.67 12.58 -20.18
CA GLY A 105 -17.59 11.17 -19.81
C GLY A 105 -16.65 10.37 -20.70
N LEU A 106 -15.59 11.00 -21.23
CA LEU A 106 -14.50 10.28 -21.92
C LEU A 106 -13.79 9.35 -20.94
N SER A 107 -13.33 8.20 -21.46
CA SER A 107 -12.57 7.26 -20.65
C SER A 107 -11.22 7.86 -20.24
N GLY A 108 -10.72 7.44 -19.08
CA GLY A 108 -9.41 7.87 -18.61
C GLY A 108 -8.27 7.48 -19.55
N GLU A 109 -8.41 6.41 -20.35
CA GLU A 109 -7.44 6.03 -21.39
C GLU A 109 -7.37 7.10 -22.49
N LYS A 110 -8.52 7.49 -23.05
CA LYS A 110 -8.60 8.51 -24.11
C LYS A 110 -8.05 9.86 -23.65
N ILE A 111 -8.31 10.24 -22.40
CA ILE A 111 -7.73 11.46 -21.83
C ILE A 111 -6.20 11.38 -21.78
N ILE A 112 -5.62 10.20 -21.53
CA ILE A 112 -4.17 10.02 -21.51
C ILE A 112 -3.59 10.08 -22.92
N GLU A 113 -4.26 9.47 -23.90
CA GLU A 113 -3.89 9.53 -25.32
C GLU A 113 -3.84 10.98 -25.80
N GLU A 114 -4.93 11.74 -25.59
CA GLU A 114 -5.00 13.16 -25.94
C GLU A 114 -3.92 14.01 -25.24
N LEU A 115 -3.60 13.70 -23.97
CA LEU A 115 -2.54 14.36 -23.20
C LEU A 115 -1.12 14.05 -23.69
N VAL A 116 -0.94 12.93 -24.39
CA VAL A 116 0.33 12.53 -25.01
C VAL A 116 0.46 13.24 -26.36
N GLU A 117 -0.58 13.18 -27.19
CA GLU A 117 -0.61 13.81 -28.52
C GLU A 117 -0.45 15.34 -28.44
N ASN A 118 -1.02 15.98 -27.43
CA ASN A 118 -0.89 17.43 -27.22
C ASN A 118 0.38 17.85 -26.47
N SER A 119 1.29 16.92 -26.16
CA SER A 119 2.55 17.23 -25.48
C SER A 119 3.71 17.36 -26.45
N GLU A 120 4.23 18.59 -26.61
CA GLU A 120 5.34 18.87 -27.53
C GLU A 120 6.66 18.19 -27.11
N THR A 121 6.80 17.89 -25.83
CA THR A 121 8.04 17.33 -25.24
C THR A 121 7.96 15.83 -25.00
N PHE A 122 6.87 15.15 -25.37
CA PHE A 122 6.74 13.72 -25.05
C PHE A 122 7.69 12.86 -25.89
N ASP A 123 7.77 13.09 -27.19
CA ASP A 123 8.58 12.27 -28.10
C ASP A 123 10.09 12.51 -27.93
N SER A 124 10.48 13.72 -27.52
CA SER A 124 11.87 14.09 -27.23
C SER A 124 12.37 13.62 -25.86
N LYS A 125 11.51 13.04 -25.02
CA LYS A 125 11.89 12.46 -23.73
C LYS A 125 12.53 11.09 -23.89
N THR A 126 13.37 10.73 -22.93
CA THR A 126 13.86 9.35 -22.79
C THR A 126 12.72 8.38 -22.50
N ASN A 127 12.89 7.11 -22.88
CA ASN A 127 11.92 6.03 -22.61
C ASN A 127 11.50 5.98 -21.13
N PHE A 128 12.45 6.14 -20.21
CA PHE A 128 12.16 6.20 -18.77
C PHE A 128 11.30 7.41 -18.37
N SER A 129 11.56 8.56 -18.98
CA SER A 129 10.79 9.78 -18.73
C SER A 129 9.37 9.69 -19.30
N GLN A 130 9.21 9.05 -20.47
CA GLN A 130 7.91 8.73 -21.06
C GLN A 130 7.12 7.75 -20.19
N ALA A 131 7.73 6.64 -19.76
CA ALA A 131 7.11 5.66 -18.86
C ALA A 131 6.71 6.30 -17.52
N LYS A 132 7.58 7.11 -16.92
CA LYS A 132 7.28 7.88 -15.70
C LYS A 132 6.12 8.85 -15.91
N TYR A 133 6.05 9.52 -17.06
CA TYR A 133 4.93 10.39 -17.41
C TYR A 133 3.62 9.60 -17.52
N LEU A 134 3.61 8.51 -18.29
CA LEU A 134 2.44 7.64 -18.46
C LEU A 134 1.98 7.07 -17.11
N LYS A 135 2.88 6.57 -16.27
CA LYS A 135 2.57 6.08 -14.92
C LYS A 135 1.88 7.16 -14.07
N LYS A 136 2.37 8.40 -14.11
CA LYS A 136 1.75 9.54 -13.41
C LYS A 136 0.35 9.86 -13.95
N LYS A 137 0.15 9.82 -15.27
CA LYS A 137 -1.16 10.08 -15.90
C LYS A 137 -2.15 8.95 -15.65
N LYS A 138 -1.74 7.68 -15.82
CA LYS A 138 -2.53 6.49 -15.46
C LYS A 138 -3.01 6.58 -14.01
N LYS A 139 -2.11 6.87 -13.05
CA LYS A 139 -2.47 7.05 -11.64
C LYS A 139 -3.53 8.14 -11.41
N LYS A 140 -3.49 9.24 -12.17
CA LYS A 140 -4.41 10.37 -12.02
C LYS A 140 -5.77 10.16 -12.71
N HIS A 141 -5.77 9.56 -13.90
CA HIS A 141 -6.94 9.52 -14.79
C HIS A 141 -7.65 8.16 -14.81
N LEU A 142 -6.96 7.07 -14.47
CA LEU A 142 -7.58 5.75 -14.36
C LEU A 142 -7.99 5.47 -12.92
N GLN A 143 -9.30 5.44 -12.67
CA GLN A 143 -9.85 5.02 -11.39
C GLN A 143 -10.02 3.51 -11.36
N MET A 144 -8.94 2.81 -11.01
CA MET A 144 -8.94 1.36 -10.82
C MET A 144 -8.50 0.99 -9.40
N PHE A 145 -9.00 -0.13 -8.89
CA PHE A 145 -8.59 -0.70 -7.61
C PHE A 145 -8.64 -2.22 -7.65
N THR A 146 -7.84 -2.86 -6.81
CA THR A 146 -7.83 -4.31 -6.63
C THR A 146 -8.62 -4.67 -5.38
N ALA A 147 -9.55 -5.62 -5.51
CA ALA A 147 -10.34 -6.14 -4.39
C ALA A 147 -9.59 -7.29 -3.71
N LEU A 148 -9.07 -7.07 -2.50
CA LEU A 148 -8.22 -8.01 -1.77
C LEU A 148 -8.90 -8.57 -0.53
N ARG A 149 -8.53 -9.80 -0.19
CA ARG A 149 -8.97 -10.44 1.07
C ARG A 149 -8.30 -9.74 2.25
N PRO A 150 -9.02 -9.45 3.34
CA PRO A 150 -8.41 -8.99 4.57
C PRO A 150 -7.38 -9.99 5.09
N THR A 151 -6.16 -9.51 5.32
CA THR A 151 -5.08 -10.25 5.98
C THR A 151 -4.46 -9.36 7.04
N ALA A 152 -3.83 -9.93 8.06
CA ALA A 152 -3.14 -9.15 9.09
C ALA A 152 -2.18 -8.12 8.48
N ARG A 153 -1.45 -8.53 7.43
CA ARG A 153 -0.56 -7.65 6.65
C ARG A 153 -1.29 -6.43 6.09
N LEU A 154 -2.38 -6.64 5.35
CA LEU A 154 -3.11 -5.54 4.71
C LEU A 154 -3.83 -4.65 5.72
N VAL A 155 -4.29 -5.21 6.84
CA VAL A 155 -4.92 -4.44 7.91
C VAL A 155 -3.90 -3.51 8.58
N ILE A 156 -2.69 -3.99 8.89
CA ILE A 156 -1.61 -3.15 9.40
C ILE A 156 -1.21 -2.07 8.39
N GLU A 157 -1.19 -2.40 7.09
CA GLU A 157 -0.94 -1.42 6.01
C GLU A 157 -2.01 -0.31 5.98
N ILE A 158 -3.29 -0.62 6.24
CA ILE A 158 -4.36 0.39 6.36
C ILE A 158 -4.07 1.36 7.51
N PHE A 159 -3.74 0.82 8.69
CA PHE A 159 -3.48 1.64 9.89
C PHE A 159 -2.14 2.39 9.84
N SER A 160 -1.25 2.07 8.90
CA SER A 160 -0.01 2.82 8.69
C SER A 160 -0.26 4.29 8.31
N LYS A 161 -1.48 4.65 7.85
CA LYS A 161 -1.90 6.04 7.63
C LYS A 161 -2.30 6.78 8.91
N GLU A 162 -2.64 6.05 9.97
CA GLU A 162 -2.99 6.59 11.29
C GLU A 162 -2.19 5.83 12.36
N PRO A 163 -0.85 5.96 12.36
CA PRO A 163 0.04 5.07 13.11
C PRO A 163 -0.19 5.12 14.63
N ALA A 164 -0.69 6.24 15.16
CA ALA A 164 -1.08 6.35 16.57
C ALA A 164 -2.14 5.32 17.00
N LYS A 165 -3.02 4.87 16.09
CA LYS A 165 -4.04 3.84 16.40
C LYS A 165 -3.44 2.45 16.63
N ILE A 166 -2.20 2.24 16.21
CA ILE A 166 -1.46 0.97 16.33
C ILE A 166 -0.16 1.14 17.12
N CYS A 167 -0.09 2.16 17.99
CA CYS A 167 1.10 2.45 18.80
C CYS A 167 2.38 2.57 17.96
N PHE A 168 2.26 3.08 16.72
CA PHE A 168 3.34 3.21 15.75
C PHE A 168 4.04 1.88 15.38
N LEU A 169 3.44 0.74 15.69
CA LEU A 169 3.97 -0.58 15.32
C LEU A 169 3.96 -0.77 13.81
N ARG A 170 5.09 -1.19 13.27
CA ARG A 170 5.23 -1.57 11.86
C ARG A 170 5.02 -3.07 11.68
N LEU A 171 4.71 -3.51 10.44
CA LEU A 171 4.46 -4.90 10.10
C LEU A 171 5.59 -5.86 10.49
N ASP A 172 6.84 -5.47 10.25
CA ASP A 172 8.05 -6.21 10.62
C ASP A 172 8.18 -6.34 12.14
N THR A 173 7.89 -5.28 12.90
CA THR A 173 7.86 -5.34 14.37
C THR A 173 6.79 -6.32 14.86
N VAL A 174 5.57 -6.24 14.32
CA VAL A 174 4.48 -7.19 14.66
C VAL A 174 4.88 -8.62 14.30
N SER A 175 5.54 -8.81 13.16
CA SER A 175 6.04 -10.13 12.74
C SER A 175 7.08 -10.68 13.72
N LYS A 176 8.00 -9.85 14.22
CA LYS A 176 8.94 -10.22 15.29
C LYS A 176 8.24 -10.56 16.59
N ILE A 177 7.23 -9.79 17.00
CA ILE A 177 6.44 -10.08 18.21
C ILE A 177 5.83 -11.48 18.09
N LEU A 178 5.14 -11.77 16.99
CA LEU A 178 4.51 -13.09 16.77
C LEU A 178 5.52 -14.23 16.73
N ASN A 179 6.68 -14.02 16.12
CA ASN A 179 7.74 -15.02 16.04
C ASN A 179 8.39 -15.28 17.41
N PHE A 180 8.78 -14.23 18.15
CA PHE A 180 9.44 -14.36 19.45
C PHE A 180 8.50 -14.83 20.56
N SER A 181 7.20 -14.52 20.48
CA SER A 181 6.20 -15.05 21.42
C SER A 181 5.73 -16.46 21.06
N ASN A 182 6.21 -17.02 19.94
CA ASN A 182 5.91 -18.38 19.51
C ASN A 182 4.39 -18.67 19.46
N VAL A 183 3.60 -17.72 18.95
CA VAL A 183 2.15 -17.87 18.83
C VAL A 183 1.82 -18.94 17.81
N MET A 184 1.13 -19.99 18.25
CA MET A 184 0.74 -21.12 17.42
C MET A 184 -0.72 -21.51 17.68
N TYR A 185 -1.26 -22.37 16.82
CA TYR A 185 -2.55 -22.99 17.06
C TYR A 185 -2.53 -23.77 18.38
N GLY A 186 -3.52 -23.52 19.24
CA GLY A 186 -3.62 -24.14 20.57
C GLY A 186 -2.84 -23.43 21.68
N SER A 187 -2.08 -22.37 21.38
CA SER A 187 -1.40 -21.57 22.41
C SER A 187 -2.41 -20.76 23.24
N ASN A 188 -2.27 -20.78 24.57
CA ASN A 188 -2.95 -19.84 25.46
C ASN A 188 -2.07 -18.60 25.62
N VAL A 189 -2.45 -17.52 24.94
CA VAL A 189 -1.63 -16.30 24.85
C VAL A 189 -2.29 -15.16 25.62
N ALA A 190 -1.52 -14.50 26.49
CA ALA A 190 -1.91 -13.24 27.09
C ALA A 190 -1.40 -12.09 26.21
N VAL A 191 -2.29 -11.14 25.88
CA VAL A 191 -1.95 -9.93 25.12
C VAL A 191 -2.33 -8.72 25.95
N VAL A 192 -1.37 -7.84 26.18
CA VAL A 192 -1.59 -6.57 26.87
C VAL A 192 -1.22 -5.44 25.92
N SER A 193 -2.16 -4.53 25.69
CA SER A 193 -1.95 -3.32 24.89
C SER A 193 -2.16 -2.11 25.79
N TRP A 194 -1.07 -1.44 26.12
CA TRP A 194 -1.09 -0.19 26.86
C TRP A 194 -1.26 0.95 25.86
N ARG A 195 -2.40 1.65 25.87
CA ARG A 195 -2.59 2.86 25.05
C ARG A 195 -1.79 4.05 25.58
N ASP A 196 -1.43 4.02 26.86
CA ASP A 196 -0.90 5.18 27.59
C ASP A 196 0.61 5.09 27.85
N LEU A 197 1.26 3.96 27.54
CA LEU A 197 2.72 3.84 27.64
C LEU A 197 3.34 4.13 26.29
N GLU A 198 4.36 4.97 26.33
CA GLU A 198 5.14 5.42 25.18
C GLU A 198 6.06 4.29 24.66
N VAL A 199 5.50 3.14 24.26
CA VAL A 199 6.23 1.95 23.76
C VAL A 199 6.98 2.23 22.44
N MET A 200 6.84 3.45 21.90
CA MET A 200 7.72 3.95 20.85
C MET A 200 9.17 4.15 21.32
N TYR A 201 9.36 4.41 22.62
CA TYR A 201 10.65 4.75 23.22
C TYR A 201 11.28 3.54 23.92
N ILE A 202 12.60 3.55 24.03
CA ILE A 202 13.36 2.45 24.62
C ILE A 202 13.35 2.54 26.15
N GLU A 203 13.18 3.75 26.70
CA GLU A 203 13.30 4.09 28.11
C GLU A 203 12.34 3.29 29.01
N PRO A 204 11.02 3.18 28.71
CA PRO A 204 10.13 2.33 29.52
C PRO A 204 10.52 0.84 29.48
N LEU A 205 11.13 0.39 28.38
CA LEU A 205 11.60 -0.99 28.27
C LEU A 205 12.88 -1.22 29.10
N VAL A 206 13.71 -0.19 29.31
CA VAL A 206 14.89 -0.25 30.20
C VAL A 206 14.44 -0.43 31.66
N GLU A 207 13.39 0.27 32.08
CA GLU A 207 12.80 0.08 33.41
C GLU A 207 12.27 -1.35 33.58
N CYS A 208 11.51 -1.85 32.60
CA CYS A 208 11.01 -3.21 32.58
C CYS A 208 12.13 -4.26 32.63
N TYR A 209 13.20 -4.06 31.85
CA TYR A 209 14.38 -4.93 31.87
C TYR A 209 15.00 -5.01 33.26
N THR A 210 15.16 -3.85 33.92
CA THR A 210 15.74 -3.75 35.25
C THR A 210 14.86 -4.48 36.27
N TRP A 211 13.56 -4.24 36.23
CA TRP A 211 12.59 -4.90 37.09
C TRP A 211 12.59 -6.44 36.93
N ILE A 212 12.57 -6.95 35.69
CA ILE A 212 12.62 -8.40 35.40
C ILE A 212 13.88 -9.04 36.00
N LYS A 213 15.01 -8.33 35.88
CA LYS A 213 16.31 -8.79 36.40
C LYS A 213 16.33 -8.81 37.93
N GLU A 214 15.83 -7.77 38.59
CA GLU A 214 15.74 -7.69 40.05
C GLU A 214 14.80 -8.75 40.63
N GLN A 215 13.65 -8.98 39.99
CA GLN A 215 12.69 -9.98 40.44
C GLN A 215 13.11 -11.42 40.09
N GLN A 216 14.12 -11.60 39.24
CA GLN A 216 14.61 -12.90 38.77
C GLN A 216 13.50 -13.78 38.18
N VAL A 217 12.61 -13.19 37.39
CA VAL A 217 11.45 -13.88 36.78
C VAL A 217 11.68 -14.29 35.32
N GLY A 218 12.79 -13.89 34.71
CA GLY A 218 13.08 -14.16 33.31
C GLY A 218 14.56 -14.32 33.02
N CYS A 219 14.87 -15.08 31.96
CA CYS A 219 16.21 -15.26 31.42
C CYS A 219 16.25 -14.85 29.93
N GLN A 220 17.47 -14.75 29.36
CA GLN A 220 17.69 -14.37 27.96
C GLN A 220 17.04 -13.04 27.56
N LEU A 221 17.08 -12.05 28.46
CA LEU A 221 16.55 -10.72 28.18
C LEU A 221 17.30 -10.09 26.99
N LYS A 222 16.55 -9.60 26.00
CA LYS A 222 17.12 -9.04 24.77
C LYS A 222 16.30 -7.85 24.28
N PHE A 223 16.98 -6.73 24.07
CA PHE A 223 16.47 -5.61 23.29
C PHE A 223 16.67 -5.87 21.80
N SER A 224 15.69 -5.50 20.99
CA SER A 224 15.82 -5.52 19.53
C SER A 224 14.99 -4.42 18.87
N GLU A 225 15.49 -3.94 17.73
CA GLU A 225 14.78 -3.05 16.82
C GLU A 225 14.73 -3.70 15.42
N THR A 226 13.83 -3.24 14.56
CA THR A 226 13.82 -3.59 13.13
C THR A 226 13.92 -2.37 12.23
N TRP A 227 14.82 -2.48 11.27
CA TRP A 227 14.92 -1.56 10.16
C TRP A 227 14.46 -2.30 8.89
N CYS A 228 13.60 -1.65 8.11
CA CYS A 228 13.05 -2.22 6.90
C CYS A 228 13.14 -1.16 5.80
N ARG A 229 13.78 -1.49 4.66
CA ARG A 229 13.91 -0.59 3.51
C ARG A 229 13.15 -1.15 2.32
N ASP A 230 12.15 -0.41 1.86
CA ASP A 230 11.48 -0.72 0.60
C ASP A 230 12.38 -0.38 -0.59
N TYR A 231 12.34 -1.24 -1.62
CA TYR A 231 13.09 -1.06 -2.86
C TYR A 231 12.13 -0.93 -4.03
N GLN A 232 12.43 0.02 -4.92
CA GLN A 232 11.92 -0.03 -6.27
C GLN A 232 12.78 -1.02 -7.05
N VAL A 233 12.14 -1.99 -7.70
CA VAL A 233 12.80 -2.98 -8.56
C VAL A 233 12.19 -2.87 -9.95
N LEU A 234 12.91 -2.17 -10.83
CA LEU A 234 12.54 -1.96 -12.23
C LEU A 234 13.82 -2.10 -13.07
N PRO A 235 13.76 -2.61 -14.31
CA PRO A 235 14.92 -2.68 -15.19
C PRO A 235 15.64 -1.33 -15.28
N ASN A 236 16.95 -1.33 -14.99
CA ASN A 236 17.82 -0.14 -14.98
C ASN A 236 17.40 1.01 -14.05
N GLN A 237 16.46 0.79 -13.12
CA GLN A 237 15.95 1.79 -12.17
C GLN A 237 15.77 1.24 -10.74
N THR A 238 16.60 0.26 -10.37
CA THR A 238 16.57 -0.34 -9.03
C THR A 238 17.26 0.55 -8.02
N HIS A 239 16.51 1.03 -7.03
CA HIS A 239 17.04 1.84 -5.93
C HIS A 239 16.13 1.75 -4.70
N PRO A 240 16.63 2.08 -3.49
CA PRO A 240 15.79 2.21 -2.31
C PRO A 240 14.73 3.33 -2.45
N VAL A 241 13.54 3.16 -1.88
CA VAL A 241 12.53 4.23 -1.83
C VAL A 241 13.03 5.35 -0.92
N ILE A 242 12.94 6.62 -1.34
CA ILE A 242 13.62 7.76 -0.69
C ILE A 242 13.08 8.04 0.72
N ASN A 243 11.76 8.08 0.87
CA ASN A 243 11.11 8.34 2.17
C ASN A 243 10.82 7.04 2.90
N MET A 244 11.11 7.03 4.19
CA MET A 244 10.88 5.89 5.06
C MET A 244 10.29 6.32 6.41
N ASN A 245 9.63 5.37 7.07
CA ASN A 245 9.41 5.46 8.50
C ASN A 245 10.71 5.11 9.23
N GLY A 246 11.15 5.96 10.16
CA GLY A 246 12.43 5.81 10.87
C GLY A 246 12.48 4.54 11.72
N THR A 247 11.64 4.45 12.76
CA THR A 247 11.58 3.27 13.64
C THR A 247 10.21 2.58 13.57
N GLY A 248 10.18 1.29 13.90
CA GLY A 248 8.96 0.49 14.07
C GLY A 248 8.65 0.21 15.55
N GLY A 249 9.37 0.87 16.46
CA GLY A 249 9.36 0.61 17.90
C GLY A 249 10.48 -0.35 18.34
N TYR A 250 10.66 -0.44 19.65
CA TYR A 250 11.63 -1.32 20.30
C TYR A 250 10.93 -2.53 20.91
N LEU A 251 11.64 -3.66 20.98
CA LEU A 251 11.14 -4.89 21.57
C LEU A 251 12.08 -5.36 22.69
N LEU A 252 11.51 -5.60 23.87
CA LEU A 252 12.14 -6.38 24.93
C LEU A 252 11.57 -7.80 24.91
N THR A 253 12.44 -8.79 24.81
CA THR A 253 12.08 -10.22 24.79
C THR A 253 12.80 -10.96 25.88
N TYR A 254 12.16 -11.95 26.49
CA TYR A 254 12.74 -12.80 27.52
C TYR A 254 11.93 -14.10 27.65
N THR A 255 12.53 -15.12 28.25
CA THR A 255 11.86 -16.39 28.58
C THR A 255 11.59 -16.42 30.08
N THR A 256 10.34 -16.68 30.46
CA THR A 256 9.96 -16.82 31.88
C THR A 256 10.58 -18.08 32.48
N VAL A 257 11.09 -17.98 33.70
CA VAL A 257 11.66 -19.12 34.44
C VAL A 257 11.07 -19.20 35.83
N SER A 258 10.90 -20.43 36.34
CA SER A 258 10.55 -20.65 37.73
C SER A 258 11.77 -20.39 38.62
N LYS A 259 11.55 -19.76 39.78
CA LYS A 259 12.59 -19.68 40.81
C LYS A 259 12.87 -21.10 41.33
N LEU A 260 14.15 -21.46 41.45
CA LEU A 260 14.54 -22.61 42.25
C LEU A 260 14.22 -22.27 43.71
N SER A 261 13.28 -23.02 44.28
CA SER A 261 12.95 -23.00 45.71
C SER A 261 14.11 -23.48 46.56
#